data_AF-A0A093PXM0-F1
#
_entry.id   AF-A0A093PXM0-F1
#
_cell.length_a   1.000
_cell.length_b   1.000
_cell.length_c   1.000
_cell.angle_alpha   90.00
_cell.angle_beta   90.00
_cell.angle_gamma   90.00
#
_symmetry.space_group_name_H-M   'P 1'
#
loop_
_entity.id
_entity.type
_entity.pdbx_description
1 polymer ?
#
loop_
_entity_poly.entity_id
_entity_poly.type
_entity_poly.pdbx_seq_one_letter_code
_entity_poly.pdbx_strand_id
1 'polypeptide(L)'
;MSCSAGSSHASIPSHKPRRSRRSRGCWDTLDTDSQSLSALGHFQTLPLEIFHMVLKYLSVKDISTLSMVSKSLGQQLIHYISTSAGTRRLLLQDFHNLELPGRREGASILEHYKSLGLLLKRCTLLLPTRDRLKYVHKVLSEVSCFKLSGCASPLHCLGLKCYGVFLQILTAGWDELECHRVFNFLWELSSLARKVQTVVSSRAGSARKLELRIRLYCRRVLLNHWIHRSDSAFWLTRILKPWPIVNQARLLYIIFGPVSSLDGHVVWQKMIEGPTDESSLKGLAEAIKLLYDTEAREWTADDVISLVDELSVVPQEWLMENNARLLLLSGNNICFTFMASKAVNGRAVELARLVVFMALVCEKDLYCMDWVVKMMQKVCRVFSTPWERNNFLQCLENTFAHMLMDMLQAVLAGGHDEEDNTFLNLFHLVNAQANFHKEILFLAMRSSPNT
;
A
#
# COMPACT_ATOMS: atom_id res chain seq x y z
N MET A 1 20.67 52.38 13.01
CA MET A 1 21.77 53.36 13.01
C MET A 1 23.03 52.62 13.47
N SER A 2 24.05 52.62 12.60
CA SER A 2 25.53 52.51 12.81
C SER A 2 26.09 51.75 14.01
N CYS A 3 27.22 51.04 13.95
CA CYS A 3 28.15 50.51 12.94
C CYS A 3 29.34 50.01 13.77
N SER A 4 29.90 48.84 13.48
CA SER A 4 31.36 48.65 13.56
C SER A 4 31.77 47.35 12.86
N ALA A 5 32.81 47.51 12.05
CA ALA A 5 33.36 46.58 11.09
C ALA A 5 34.52 45.77 11.68
N GLY A 6 34.82 44.63 11.06
CA GLY A 6 36.02 43.85 11.28
C GLY A 6 36.20 42.83 10.17
N SER A 7 36.92 43.22 9.12
CA SER A 7 37.27 42.41 7.95
C SER A 7 38.49 41.53 8.22
N SER A 8 38.57 40.37 7.54
CA SER A 8 39.86 39.80 7.12
C SER A 8 39.62 38.77 6.02
N HIS A 9 39.96 39.18 4.78
CA HIS A 9 40.00 38.33 3.59
C HIS A 9 41.21 37.41 3.63
N ALA A 10 41.00 36.13 3.32
CA ALA A 10 42.06 35.16 3.04
C ALA A 10 42.49 35.28 1.57
N SER A 11 43.77 35.59 1.36
CA SER A 11 44.43 35.68 0.06
C SER A 11 45.07 34.33 -0.33
N ILE A 12 44.86 33.96 -1.59
CA ILE A 12 45.37 32.75 -2.26
C ILE A 12 46.86 32.92 -2.58
N PRO A 13 47.72 31.92 -2.30
CA PRO A 13 49.04 31.83 -2.94
C PRO A 13 49.02 30.81 -4.08
N SER A 14 49.29 31.32 -5.28
CA SER A 14 49.60 30.56 -6.50
C SER A 14 51.02 30.02 -6.45
N HIS A 15 51.22 28.70 -6.29
CA HIS A 15 52.51 28.06 -6.55
C HIS A 15 52.35 26.72 -7.27
N LYS A 16 52.78 26.71 -8.54
CA LYS A 16 53.04 25.50 -9.34
C LYS A 16 54.28 24.77 -8.78
N PRO A 17 54.24 23.45 -8.52
CA PRO A 17 55.46 22.68 -8.32
C PRO A 17 55.96 22.12 -9.65
N ARG A 18 57.18 22.54 -10.03
CA ARG A 18 58.06 21.89 -11.02
C ARG A 18 58.36 20.46 -10.55
N ARG A 19 58.03 19.45 -11.37
CA ARG A 19 58.52 18.08 -11.16
C ARG A 19 59.90 17.91 -11.79
N SER A 20 60.83 17.42 -10.98
CA SER A 20 62.20 17.07 -11.29
C SER A 20 62.29 15.79 -12.15
N ARG A 21 63.28 15.76 -13.04
CA ARG A 21 63.72 14.57 -13.78
C ARG A 21 64.60 13.69 -12.88
N ARG A 22 64.32 12.38 -12.88
CA ARG A 22 65.22 11.18 -12.81
C ARG A 22 64.35 10.02 -12.29
N SER A 23 64.01 9.03 -13.11
CA SER A 23 64.84 7.85 -13.31
C SER A 23 64.65 7.28 -14.72
N ARG A 24 65.77 7.12 -15.44
CA ARG A 24 65.89 6.26 -16.62
C ARG A 24 66.19 4.86 -16.11
N GLY A 25 65.25 3.94 -16.26
CA GLY A 25 65.47 2.50 -16.30
C GLY A 25 65.07 2.03 -17.69
N CYS A 26 66.07 1.71 -18.51
CA CYS A 26 65.94 1.19 -19.86
C CYS A 26 65.64 -0.32 -19.77
N TRP A 27 64.49 -0.75 -20.27
CA TRP A 27 64.28 -2.11 -20.78
C TRP A 27 63.48 -2.00 -22.07
N ASP A 28 64.24 -2.20 -23.14
CA ASP A 28 63.94 -2.54 -24.53
C ASP A 28 62.48 -2.62 -25.01
N THR A 29 62.24 -1.78 -26.01
CA THR A 29 61.49 -2.02 -27.25
C THR A 29 60.97 -3.44 -27.46
N LEU A 30 59.68 -3.62 -27.19
CA LEU A 30 58.80 -4.34 -28.09
C LEU A 30 57.59 -3.44 -28.32
N ASP A 31 57.54 -2.91 -29.54
CA ASP A 31 56.44 -2.15 -30.13
C ASP A 31 55.15 -2.95 -29.94
N THR A 32 54.43 -2.65 -28.86
CA THR A 32 53.04 -3.04 -28.74
C THR A 32 52.30 -1.74 -28.84
N ASP A 33 51.76 -1.49 -30.05
CA ASP A 33 50.79 -0.43 -30.28
C ASP A 33 49.91 -0.32 -29.05
N SER A 34 49.97 0.81 -28.37
CA SER A 34 48.95 1.20 -27.41
C SER A 34 47.69 1.52 -28.21
N GLN A 35 47.12 0.50 -28.86
CA GLN A 35 45.77 0.54 -29.38
C GLN A 35 44.93 0.95 -28.19
N SER A 36 44.42 2.19 -28.24
CA SER A 36 43.45 2.69 -27.29
C SER A 36 42.39 1.59 -27.19
N LEU A 37 42.38 0.87 -26.06
CA LEU A 37 41.47 -0.24 -25.87
C LEU A 37 40.08 0.30 -26.16
N SER A 38 39.48 -0.26 -27.20
CA SER A 38 38.14 0.10 -27.63
C SER A 38 37.20 0.14 -26.44
N ALA A 39 36.17 0.98 -26.48
CA ALA A 39 35.14 0.97 -25.45
C ALA A 39 34.42 -0.39 -25.33
N LEU A 40 34.59 -1.31 -26.30
CA LEU A 40 34.14 -2.71 -26.26
C LEU A 40 35.25 -3.72 -25.91
N GLY A 41 36.49 -3.27 -25.76
CA GLY A 41 37.67 -4.13 -25.58
C GLY A 41 37.78 -5.17 -26.69
N HIS A 42 38.11 -6.41 -26.31
CA HIS A 42 38.20 -7.54 -27.23
C HIS A 42 36.84 -7.98 -27.81
N PHE A 43 35.70 -7.51 -27.29
CA PHE A 43 34.40 -7.82 -27.92
C PHE A 43 34.22 -7.12 -29.27
N GLN A 44 35.01 -6.08 -29.58
CA GLN A 44 34.93 -5.43 -30.88
C GLN A 44 35.34 -6.35 -32.03
N THR A 45 36.19 -7.34 -31.79
CA THR A 45 36.65 -8.27 -32.83
C THR A 45 35.64 -9.39 -33.10
N LEU A 46 34.60 -9.55 -32.26
CA LEU A 46 33.58 -10.57 -32.41
C LEU A 46 32.44 -10.09 -33.32
N PRO A 47 31.96 -10.93 -34.25
CA PRO A 47 30.71 -10.66 -34.96
C PRO A 47 29.54 -10.49 -33.98
N LEU A 48 28.60 -9.63 -34.32
CA LEU A 48 27.44 -9.30 -33.48
C LEU A 48 26.62 -10.55 -33.13
N GLU A 49 26.53 -11.49 -34.05
CA GLU A 49 25.83 -12.76 -33.90
C GLU A 49 26.48 -13.63 -32.82
N ILE A 50 27.81 -13.69 -32.79
CA ILE A 50 28.57 -14.44 -31.79
C ILE A 50 28.42 -13.77 -30.43
N PHE A 51 28.45 -12.44 -30.38
CA PHE A 51 28.17 -11.71 -29.15
C PHE A 51 26.77 -12.04 -28.62
N HIS A 52 25.74 -12.01 -29.47
CA HIS A 52 24.38 -12.41 -29.10
C HIS A 52 24.28 -13.88 -28.68
N MET A 53 25.07 -14.79 -29.26
CA MET A 53 25.16 -16.18 -28.82
C MET A 53 25.77 -16.30 -27.44
N VAL A 54 26.86 -15.58 -27.15
CA VAL A 54 27.45 -15.53 -25.80
C VAL A 54 26.40 -15.07 -24.79
N LEU A 55 25.66 -14.00 -25.10
CA LEU A 55 24.61 -13.52 -24.23
C LEU A 55 23.59 -14.61 -23.90
N LYS A 56 23.24 -15.51 -24.83
CA LYS A 56 22.29 -16.61 -24.61
C LYS A 56 22.68 -17.55 -23.46
N TYR A 57 23.96 -17.73 -23.22
CA TYR A 57 24.49 -18.61 -22.16
C TYR A 57 24.65 -17.93 -20.80
N LEU A 58 24.60 -16.59 -20.75
CA LEU A 58 24.74 -15.82 -19.52
C LEU A 58 23.41 -15.71 -18.76
N SER A 59 23.43 -15.71 -17.43
CA SER A 59 22.21 -15.40 -16.67
C SER A 59 21.82 -13.92 -16.82
N VAL A 60 20.57 -13.55 -16.53
CA VAL A 60 20.13 -12.14 -16.54
C VAL A 60 20.98 -11.29 -15.57
N LYS A 61 21.41 -11.88 -14.45
CA LYS A 61 22.29 -11.23 -13.48
C LYS A 61 23.68 -10.96 -14.06
N ASP A 62 24.24 -11.91 -14.81
CA ASP A 62 25.55 -11.74 -15.44
C ASP A 62 25.50 -10.70 -16.56
N ILE A 63 24.45 -10.71 -17.38
CA ILE A 63 24.20 -9.68 -18.40
C ILE A 63 24.06 -8.31 -17.74
N SER A 64 23.39 -8.24 -16.59
CA SER A 64 23.23 -7.02 -15.78
C SER A 64 24.55 -6.51 -15.22
N THR A 65 25.49 -7.39 -14.88
CA THR A 65 26.84 -6.99 -14.46
C THR A 65 27.66 -6.53 -15.66
N LEU A 66 27.54 -7.24 -16.79
CA LEU A 66 28.20 -6.89 -18.05
C LEU A 66 27.78 -5.48 -18.53
N SER A 67 26.52 -5.09 -18.37
CA SER A 67 26.05 -3.75 -18.79
C SER A 67 26.75 -2.58 -18.09
N MET A 68 27.43 -2.82 -16.97
CA MET A 68 28.16 -1.80 -16.21
C MET A 68 29.62 -1.67 -16.59
N VAL A 69 30.15 -2.57 -17.44
CA VAL A 69 31.58 -2.58 -17.80
C VAL A 69 31.95 -1.39 -18.69
N SER A 70 31.09 -1.03 -19.65
CA SER A 70 31.29 0.17 -20.47
C SER A 70 29.99 0.71 -21.08
N LYS A 71 30.00 1.99 -21.46
CA LYS A 71 28.86 2.64 -22.13
C LYS A 71 28.49 1.95 -23.45
N SER A 72 29.49 1.60 -24.26
CA SER A 72 29.28 0.94 -25.56
C SER A 72 28.68 -0.45 -25.41
N LEU A 73 29.10 -1.20 -24.40
CA LEU A 73 28.55 -2.52 -24.09
C LEU A 73 27.10 -2.41 -23.59
N GLY A 74 26.81 -1.41 -22.74
CA GLY A 74 25.44 -1.08 -22.34
C GLY A 74 24.53 -0.77 -23.53
N GLN A 75 25.02 -0.01 -24.53
CA GLN A 75 24.27 0.29 -25.76
C GLN A 75 24.02 -0.95 -26.63
N GLN A 76 25.03 -1.82 -26.79
CA GLN A 76 24.90 -3.11 -27.47
C GLN A 76 23.82 -3.98 -26.80
N LEU A 77 23.81 -4.02 -25.46
CA LEU A 77 22.80 -4.76 -24.70
C LEU A 77 21.40 -4.16 -24.85
N ILE A 78 21.26 -2.83 -24.85
CA ILE A 78 19.98 -2.17 -25.15
C ILE A 78 19.46 -2.58 -26.53
N HIS A 79 20.34 -2.62 -27.53
CA HIS A 79 19.98 -3.06 -28.87
C HIS A 79 19.55 -4.54 -28.87
N TYR A 80 20.34 -5.42 -28.27
CA TYR A 80 20.01 -6.84 -28.14
C TYR A 80 18.66 -7.07 -27.44
N ILE A 81 18.40 -6.41 -26.31
CA ILE A 81 17.13 -6.52 -25.57
C ILE A 81 15.94 -6.11 -26.45
N SER A 82 16.14 -5.14 -27.35
CA SER A 82 15.10 -4.65 -28.27
C SER A 82 14.88 -5.57 -29.49
N THR A 83 15.73 -6.59 -29.70
CA THR A 83 15.57 -7.55 -30.79
C THR A 83 14.53 -8.62 -30.42
N SER A 84 13.87 -9.21 -31.42
CA SER A 84 12.92 -10.30 -31.19
C SER A 84 13.54 -11.52 -30.48
N ALA A 85 14.85 -11.75 -30.65
CA ALA A 85 15.56 -12.82 -29.97
C ALA A 85 15.83 -12.49 -28.50
N GLY A 86 16.20 -11.24 -28.20
CA GLY A 86 16.39 -10.75 -26.84
C GLY A 86 15.07 -10.73 -26.05
N THR A 87 14.01 -10.16 -26.63
CA THR A 87 12.71 -10.07 -25.97
C THR A 87 12.13 -11.44 -25.66
N ARG A 88 12.12 -12.38 -26.63
CA ARG A 88 11.63 -13.76 -26.41
C ARG A 88 12.37 -14.50 -25.31
N ARG A 89 13.67 -14.24 -25.16
CA ARG A 89 14.49 -14.87 -24.14
C ARG A 89 14.31 -14.24 -22.75
N LEU A 90 14.22 -12.92 -22.70
CA LEU A 90 14.23 -12.18 -21.43
C LEU A 90 12.83 -11.98 -20.85
N LEU A 91 11.77 -11.97 -21.65
CA LEU A 91 10.40 -11.79 -21.18
C LEU A 91 9.69 -13.14 -21.06
N LEU A 92 9.93 -13.84 -19.96
CA LEU A 92 9.22 -15.07 -19.64
C LEU A 92 7.73 -14.77 -19.39
N GLN A 93 6.83 -15.50 -20.05
CA GLN A 93 5.38 -15.21 -20.02
C GLN A 93 4.53 -16.32 -19.36
N ASP A 94 5.15 -17.32 -18.77
CA ASP A 94 4.48 -18.49 -18.13
C ASP A 94 3.87 -18.14 -16.76
N PHE A 95 3.06 -17.07 -16.71
CA PHE A 95 2.50 -16.52 -15.46
C PHE A 95 1.34 -17.33 -14.87
N HIS A 96 0.81 -18.31 -15.62
CA HIS A 96 -0.39 -19.07 -15.26
C HIS A 96 -0.09 -20.54 -14.89
N ASN A 97 1.14 -21.01 -15.07
CA ASN A 97 1.53 -22.40 -14.83
C ASN A 97 1.95 -22.60 -13.36
N LEU A 98 0.99 -22.53 -12.43
CA LEU A 98 1.23 -22.69 -11.00
C LEU A 98 1.00 -24.13 -10.49
N GLU A 99 0.50 -25.03 -11.33
CA GLU A 99 -0.14 -26.29 -10.91
C GLU A 99 0.71 -27.57 -11.10
N LEU A 100 2.03 -27.53 -10.89
CA LEU A 100 2.80 -28.77 -10.74
C LEU A 100 3.27 -28.93 -9.27
N PRO A 101 2.70 -29.91 -8.53
CA PRO A 101 3.14 -30.20 -7.17
C PRO A 101 4.56 -30.76 -7.24
N GLY A 102 5.54 -29.92 -6.89
CA GLY A 102 6.96 -30.31 -6.85
C GLY A 102 7.95 -29.25 -7.35
N ARG A 103 7.51 -28.21 -8.08
CA ARG A 103 8.40 -27.14 -8.55
C ARG A 103 8.08 -25.80 -7.89
N ARG A 104 9.09 -25.16 -7.27
CA ARG A 104 9.05 -23.75 -6.83
C ARG A 104 9.12 -22.77 -8.03
N GLU A 105 8.35 -23.02 -9.09
CA GLU A 105 8.37 -22.22 -10.33
C GLU A 105 7.84 -20.78 -10.14
N GLY A 106 6.87 -20.58 -9.23
CA GLY A 106 6.38 -19.23 -8.91
C GLY A 106 7.46 -18.31 -8.31
N ALA A 107 8.42 -18.87 -7.57
CA ALA A 107 9.55 -18.12 -7.02
C ALA A 107 10.62 -17.81 -8.08
N SER A 108 10.80 -18.70 -9.05
CA SER A 108 11.81 -18.53 -10.10
C SER A 108 11.44 -17.41 -11.07
N ILE A 109 10.16 -17.28 -11.48
CA ILE A 109 9.74 -16.20 -12.38
C ILE A 109 9.76 -14.81 -11.71
N LEU A 110 9.42 -14.72 -10.41
CA LEU A 110 9.54 -13.47 -9.67
C LEU A 110 11.00 -13.02 -9.54
N GLU A 111 11.90 -13.95 -9.22
CA GLU A 111 13.35 -13.67 -9.12
C GLU A 111 13.95 -13.29 -10.47
N HIS A 112 13.46 -13.89 -11.55
CA HIS A 112 13.81 -13.50 -12.92
C HIS A 112 13.44 -12.04 -13.19
N TYR A 113 12.22 -11.62 -12.85
CA TYR A 113 11.78 -10.23 -13.05
C TYR A 113 12.47 -9.22 -12.13
N LYS A 114 12.93 -9.63 -10.93
CA LYS A 114 13.86 -8.81 -10.13
C LYS A 114 15.18 -8.57 -10.87
N SER A 115 15.76 -9.65 -11.40
CA SER A 115 17.03 -9.60 -12.14
C SER A 115 16.90 -8.76 -13.41
N LEU A 116 15.77 -8.88 -14.11
CA LEU A 116 15.46 -8.08 -15.29
C LEU A 116 15.27 -6.60 -14.94
N GLY A 117 14.61 -6.29 -13.81
CA GLY A 117 14.51 -4.93 -13.28
C GLY A 117 15.88 -4.30 -13.06
N LEU A 118 16.81 -5.06 -12.47
CA LEU A 118 18.18 -4.61 -12.25
C LEU A 118 18.96 -4.42 -13.56
N LEU A 119 18.82 -5.33 -14.53
CA LEU A 119 19.39 -5.20 -15.86
C LEU A 119 18.93 -3.90 -16.54
N LEU A 120 17.61 -3.67 -16.62
CA LEU A 120 17.08 -2.47 -17.27
C LEU A 120 17.43 -1.19 -16.51
N LYS A 121 17.50 -1.24 -15.17
CA LYS A 121 17.99 -0.13 -14.36
C LYS A 121 19.40 0.28 -14.75
N ARG A 122 20.32 -0.69 -14.84
CA ARG A 122 21.74 -0.47 -15.15
C ARG A 122 21.96 -0.04 -16.60
N CYS A 123 21.35 -0.73 -17.56
CA CYS A 123 21.43 -0.36 -18.98
C CYS A 123 20.96 1.08 -19.22
N THR A 124 19.93 1.52 -18.51
CA THR A 124 19.30 2.84 -18.73
C THR A 124 19.80 3.92 -17.76
N LEU A 125 20.81 3.65 -16.94
CA LEU A 125 21.25 4.55 -15.86
C LEU A 125 21.62 5.96 -16.34
N LEU A 126 22.18 6.08 -17.56
CA LEU A 126 22.60 7.35 -18.15
C LEU A 126 21.49 8.09 -18.90
N LEU A 127 20.28 7.53 -18.98
CA LEU A 127 19.16 8.14 -19.67
C LEU A 127 18.33 8.99 -18.68
N PRO A 128 17.72 10.10 -19.13
CA PRO A 128 16.73 10.82 -18.33
C PRO A 128 15.54 9.93 -17.95
N THR A 129 14.94 10.15 -16.77
CA THR A 129 13.82 9.36 -16.23
C THR A 129 12.73 9.06 -17.28
N ARG A 130 12.34 10.07 -18.06
CA ARG A 130 11.31 9.94 -19.11
C ARG A 130 11.70 8.93 -20.18
N ASP A 131 12.94 8.97 -20.65
CA ASP A 131 13.41 8.12 -21.74
C ASP A 131 13.67 6.70 -21.23
N ARG A 132 14.08 6.54 -19.97
CA ARG A 132 14.12 5.24 -19.26
C ARG A 132 12.75 4.58 -19.28
N LEU A 133 11.71 5.30 -18.86
CA LEU A 133 10.34 4.78 -18.78
C LEU A 133 9.77 4.44 -20.16
N LYS A 134 9.98 5.29 -21.17
CA LYS A 134 9.59 4.99 -22.56
C LYS A 134 10.26 3.72 -23.09
N TYR A 135 11.55 3.56 -22.86
CA TYR A 135 12.29 2.38 -23.27
C TYR A 135 11.80 1.12 -22.56
N VAL A 136 11.67 1.17 -21.23
CA VAL A 136 11.15 0.05 -20.42
C VAL A 136 9.75 -0.34 -20.88
N HIS A 137 8.87 0.63 -21.11
CA HIS A 137 7.54 0.37 -21.62
C HIS A 137 7.57 -0.31 -22.99
N LYS A 138 8.39 0.17 -23.92
CA LYS A 138 8.54 -0.44 -25.25
C LYS A 138 8.87 -1.93 -25.12
N VAL A 139 9.85 -2.28 -24.29
CA VAL A 139 10.25 -3.66 -24.04
C VAL A 139 9.10 -4.47 -23.43
N LEU A 140 8.45 -3.96 -22.39
CA LEU A 140 7.42 -4.70 -21.66
C LEU A 140 6.03 -4.74 -22.35
N SER A 141 5.81 -3.91 -23.39
CA SER A 141 4.52 -3.78 -24.07
C SER A 141 4.02 -5.07 -24.74
N GLU A 142 4.94 -6.00 -25.03
CA GLU A 142 4.66 -7.33 -25.57
C GLU A 142 4.01 -8.27 -24.55
N VAL A 143 4.13 -7.99 -23.25
CA VAL A 143 3.58 -8.83 -22.18
C VAL A 143 2.14 -8.44 -21.88
N SER A 144 1.18 -9.22 -22.38
CA SER A 144 -0.26 -8.95 -22.18
C SER A 144 -0.66 -8.92 -20.70
N CYS A 145 -0.07 -9.78 -19.88
CA CYS A 145 -0.38 -9.91 -18.45
C CYS A 145 0.06 -8.73 -17.59
N PHE A 146 0.86 -7.80 -18.13
CA PHE A 146 1.25 -6.56 -17.44
C PHE A 146 0.22 -5.44 -17.64
N LYS A 147 -0.67 -5.59 -18.63
CA LYS A 147 -1.73 -4.62 -18.93
C LYS A 147 -2.92 -4.87 -18.01
N LEU A 148 -3.52 -3.80 -17.46
CA LEU A 148 -4.65 -3.87 -16.53
C LEU A 148 -5.83 -4.72 -17.03
N SER A 149 -6.10 -4.71 -18.33
CA SER A 149 -7.17 -5.48 -18.97
C SER A 149 -6.66 -6.58 -19.92
N GLY A 150 -5.36 -6.92 -19.87
CA GLY A 150 -4.73 -7.81 -20.86
C GLY A 150 -4.74 -9.30 -20.51
N CYS A 151 -5.08 -9.67 -19.27
CA CYS A 151 -5.14 -11.05 -18.82
C CYS A 151 -6.60 -11.53 -18.65
N ALA A 152 -6.89 -12.75 -19.12
CA ALA A 152 -8.20 -13.39 -18.98
C ALA A 152 -8.47 -13.89 -17.55
N SER A 153 -7.44 -14.39 -16.85
CA SER A 153 -7.51 -14.91 -15.47
C SER A 153 -6.55 -14.17 -14.53
N PRO A 154 -6.83 -12.89 -14.20
CA PRO A 154 -5.87 -12.05 -13.49
C PRO A 154 -5.66 -12.46 -12.02
N LEU A 155 -6.60 -13.19 -11.42
CA LEU A 155 -6.50 -13.68 -10.03
C LEU A 155 -5.37 -14.69 -9.87
N HIS A 156 -5.31 -15.68 -10.76
CA HIS A 156 -4.33 -16.77 -10.75
C HIS A 156 -3.08 -16.45 -11.59
N CYS A 157 -2.97 -15.23 -12.13
CA CYS A 157 -1.83 -14.78 -12.91
C CYS A 157 -0.77 -14.08 -12.05
N LEU A 158 0.50 -14.49 -12.18
CA LEU A 158 1.63 -13.80 -11.55
C LEU A 158 2.07 -12.52 -12.29
N GLY A 159 1.56 -12.25 -13.49
CA GLY A 159 2.05 -11.18 -14.37
C GLY A 159 2.11 -9.80 -13.70
N LEU A 160 1.00 -9.33 -13.12
CA LEU A 160 0.99 -8.05 -12.42
C LEU A 160 1.96 -8.03 -11.23
N LYS A 161 2.09 -9.15 -10.51
CA LYS A 161 3.02 -9.28 -9.38
C LYS A 161 4.48 -9.17 -9.86
N CYS A 162 4.83 -9.87 -10.94
CA CYS A 162 6.13 -9.76 -11.60
C CYS A 162 6.41 -8.33 -12.06
N TYR A 163 5.39 -7.64 -12.61
CA TYR A 163 5.53 -6.27 -13.05
C TYR A 163 5.82 -5.30 -11.89
N GLY A 164 5.09 -5.41 -10.79
CA GLY A 164 5.33 -4.58 -9.62
C GLY A 164 6.70 -4.83 -8.97
N VAL A 165 7.14 -6.09 -8.86
CA VAL A 165 8.49 -6.42 -8.37
C VAL A 165 9.57 -5.87 -9.31
N PHE A 166 9.38 -5.98 -10.62
CA PHE A 166 10.27 -5.39 -11.61
C PHE A 166 10.37 -3.86 -11.41
N LEU A 167 9.23 -3.17 -11.24
CA LEU A 167 9.19 -1.72 -11.05
C LEU A 167 9.88 -1.31 -9.75
N GLN A 168 9.64 -2.03 -8.65
CA GLN A 168 10.31 -1.81 -7.38
C GLN A 168 11.84 -1.79 -7.54
N ILE A 169 12.40 -2.79 -8.23
CA ILE A 169 13.86 -2.85 -8.45
C ILE A 169 14.33 -1.72 -9.37
N LEU A 170 13.57 -1.43 -10.43
CA LEU A 170 13.89 -0.38 -11.40
C LEU A 170 14.00 0.99 -10.72
N THR A 171 13.03 1.33 -9.86
CA THR A 171 12.92 2.63 -9.19
C THR A 171 13.60 2.69 -7.83
N ALA A 172 14.21 1.59 -7.35
CA ALA A 172 14.90 1.58 -6.07
C ALA A 172 15.99 2.69 -6.03
N GLY A 173 15.98 3.51 -4.99
CA GLY A 173 16.91 4.62 -4.82
C GLY A 173 16.67 5.84 -5.71
N TRP A 174 15.53 5.91 -6.40
CA TRP A 174 15.07 7.13 -7.06
C TRP A 174 14.43 8.05 -6.01
N ASP A 175 14.51 9.36 -6.23
CA ASP A 175 13.86 10.33 -5.35
C ASP A 175 12.32 10.36 -5.54
N GLU A 176 11.62 11.04 -4.63
CA GLU A 176 10.15 11.14 -4.67
C GLU A 176 9.62 11.81 -5.95
N LEU A 177 10.35 12.77 -6.53
CA LEU A 177 9.94 13.47 -7.75
C LEU A 177 10.02 12.52 -8.96
N GLU A 178 11.08 11.72 -9.04
CA GLU A 178 11.21 10.68 -10.05
C GLU A 178 10.15 9.59 -9.87
N CYS A 179 9.89 9.14 -8.64
CA CYS A 179 8.80 8.19 -8.35
C CYS A 179 7.42 8.76 -8.72
N HIS A 180 7.19 10.06 -8.54
CA HIS A 180 5.98 10.72 -8.99
C HIS A 180 5.84 10.70 -10.52
N ARG A 181 6.94 10.89 -11.26
CA ARG A 181 6.95 10.72 -12.73
C ARG A 181 6.64 9.29 -13.15
N VAL A 182 7.15 8.29 -12.42
CA VAL A 182 6.81 6.88 -12.66
C VAL A 182 5.32 6.65 -12.46
N PHE A 183 4.74 7.17 -11.38
CA PHE A 183 3.31 7.08 -11.12
C PHE A 183 2.50 7.68 -12.28
N ASN A 184 2.77 8.92 -12.67
CA ASN A 184 2.05 9.59 -13.76
C ASN A 184 2.16 8.82 -15.07
N PHE A 185 3.35 8.31 -15.39
CA PHE A 185 3.57 7.49 -16.58
C PHE A 185 2.72 6.20 -16.57
N LEU A 186 2.70 5.47 -15.46
CA LEU A 186 1.88 4.25 -15.31
C LEU A 186 0.38 4.56 -15.33
N TRP A 187 -0.01 5.69 -14.74
CA TRP A 187 -1.38 6.17 -14.64
C TRP A 187 -1.95 6.49 -16.02
N GLU A 188 -1.19 7.19 -16.86
CA GLU A 188 -1.52 7.48 -18.26
C GLU A 188 -1.56 6.20 -19.10
N LEU A 189 -0.51 5.38 -19.02
CA LEU A 189 -0.37 4.16 -19.82
C LEU A 189 -1.54 3.18 -19.64
N SER A 190 -1.96 3.00 -18.39
CA SER A 190 -3.05 2.08 -18.05
C SER A 190 -4.43 2.72 -18.21
N SER A 191 -4.50 4.01 -18.55
CA SER A 191 -5.72 4.84 -18.53
C SER A 191 -6.48 4.70 -17.21
N LEU A 192 -5.72 4.67 -16.10
CA LEU A 192 -6.27 4.32 -14.79
C LEU A 192 -7.27 5.35 -14.31
N ALA A 193 -7.02 6.65 -14.54
CA ALA A 193 -7.96 7.73 -14.24
C ALA A 193 -9.38 7.44 -14.74
N ARG A 194 -9.52 7.19 -16.06
CA ARG A 194 -10.83 6.95 -16.68
C ARG A 194 -11.51 5.71 -16.12
N LYS A 195 -10.74 4.65 -15.84
CA LYS A 195 -11.27 3.38 -15.30
C LYS A 195 -11.71 3.53 -13.84
N VAL A 196 -10.92 4.23 -13.03
CA VAL A 196 -11.26 4.57 -11.64
C VAL A 196 -12.50 5.45 -11.61
N GLN A 197 -12.54 6.53 -12.39
CA GLN A 197 -13.74 7.38 -12.54
C GLN A 197 -14.98 6.54 -12.85
N THR A 198 -14.87 5.58 -13.77
CA THR A 198 -15.99 4.70 -14.12
C THR A 198 -16.51 3.93 -12.90
N VAL A 199 -15.63 3.29 -12.12
CA VAL A 199 -16.08 2.47 -10.98
C VAL A 199 -16.58 3.31 -9.81
N VAL A 200 -15.92 4.43 -9.50
CA VAL A 200 -16.30 5.27 -8.34
C VAL A 200 -17.57 6.07 -8.60
N SER A 201 -17.88 6.43 -9.85
CA SER A 201 -19.13 7.12 -10.21
C SER A 201 -20.30 6.20 -10.49
N SER A 202 -20.04 4.94 -10.85
CA SER A 202 -21.10 3.95 -11.07
C SER A 202 -21.71 3.46 -9.75
N ARG A 203 -22.84 2.76 -9.84
CA ARG A 203 -23.40 2.03 -8.68
C ARG A 203 -22.39 0.99 -8.21
N ALA A 204 -22.14 0.93 -6.90
CA ALA A 204 -21.24 -0.05 -6.31
C ALA A 204 -21.60 -1.49 -6.74
N GLY A 205 -20.60 -2.24 -7.19
CA GLY A 205 -20.78 -3.61 -7.65
C GLY A 205 -21.41 -3.75 -9.04
N SER A 206 -21.68 -2.65 -9.77
CA SER A 206 -22.14 -2.70 -11.17
C SER A 206 -21.03 -3.07 -12.15
N ALA A 207 -19.77 -2.72 -11.83
CA ALA A 207 -18.61 -2.94 -12.67
C ALA A 207 -17.61 -3.93 -12.04
N ARG A 208 -18.10 -5.04 -11.45
CA ARG A 208 -17.30 -5.99 -10.64
C ARG A 208 -15.98 -6.41 -11.29
N LYS A 209 -15.99 -6.74 -12.58
CA LYS A 209 -14.77 -7.13 -13.33
C LYS A 209 -13.74 -6.01 -13.38
N LEU A 210 -14.17 -4.76 -13.52
CA LEU A 210 -13.28 -3.61 -13.57
C LEU A 210 -12.78 -3.24 -12.17
N GLU A 211 -13.64 -3.30 -11.15
CA GLU A 211 -13.26 -3.14 -9.74
C GLU A 211 -12.14 -4.12 -9.37
N LEU A 212 -12.31 -5.41 -9.71
CA LEU A 212 -11.28 -6.43 -9.50
C LEU A 212 -9.97 -6.10 -10.22
N ARG A 213 -10.04 -5.69 -11.49
CA ARG A 213 -8.83 -5.33 -12.26
C ARG A 213 -8.09 -4.13 -11.66
N ILE A 214 -8.82 -3.10 -11.22
CA ILE A 214 -8.24 -1.93 -10.55
C ILE A 214 -7.60 -2.36 -9.22
N ARG A 215 -8.31 -3.14 -8.39
CA ARG A 215 -7.77 -3.69 -7.14
C ARG A 215 -6.47 -4.44 -7.37
N LEU A 216 -6.46 -5.39 -8.32
CA LEU A 216 -5.29 -6.20 -8.61
C LEU A 216 -4.14 -5.35 -9.15
N TYR A 217 -4.41 -4.37 -10.02
CA TYR A 217 -3.38 -3.48 -10.53
C TYR A 217 -2.78 -2.61 -9.42
N CYS A 218 -3.60 -1.90 -8.63
CA CYS A 218 -3.13 -1.07 -7.53
C CYS A 218 -2.34 -1.91 -6.51
N ARG A 219 -2.88 -3.05 -6.06
CA ARG A 219 -2.19 -3.89 -5.08
C ARG A 219 -0.93 -4.54 -5.64
N ARG A 220 -1.02 -5.22 -6.78
CA ARG A 220 0.08 -6.05 -7.32
C ARG A 220 1.09 -5.27 -8.15
N VAL A 221 0.83 -4.02 -8.54
CA VAL A 221 1.81 -3.21 -9.28
C VAL A 221 2.32 -2.06 -8.42
N LEU A 222 1.43 -1.35 -7.72
CA LEU A 222 1.75 -0.08 -7.07
C LEU A 222 1.95 -0.15 -5.55
N LEU A 223 1.46 -1.16 -4.83
CA LEU A 223 1.41 -1.13 -3.36
C LEU A 223 2.16 -2.27 -2.66
N ASN A 224 1.94 -3.53 -3.04
CA ASN A 224 2.34 -4.69 -2.22
C ASN A 224 3.87 -4.95 -2.13
N HIS A 225 4.69 -4.27 -2.92
CA HIS A 225 6.10 -4.64 -3.07
C HIS A 225 7.05 -3.82 -2.22
N TRP A 226 6.63 -2.66 -1.73
CA TRP A 226 7.53 -1.73 -1.06
C TRP A 226 7.95 -2.24 0.31
N ILE A 227 9.24 -2.06 0.63
CA ILE A 227 9.83 -2.51 1.89
C ILE A 227 9.54 -1.48 2.99
N HIS A 228 9.62 -0.20 2.65
CA HIS A 228 9.38 0.89 3.59
C HIS A 228 7.90 1.30 3.60
N ARG A 229 7.41 1.65 4.78
CA ARG A 229 6.03 2.12 4.97
C ARG A 229 5.81 3.46 4.27
N SER A 230 6.74 4.40 4.41
CA SER A 230 6.76 5.67 3.69
C SER A 230 6.52 5.53 2.18
N ASP A 231 7.18 4.57 1.51
CA ASP A 231 6.97 4.30 0.09
C ASP A 231 5.52 3.87 -0.17
N SER A 232 5.01 2.91 0.61
CA SER A 232 3.62 2.45 0.49
C SER A 232 2.62 3.60 0.69
N ALA A 233 2.88 4.48 1.67
CA ALA A 233 2.07 5.65 1.96
C ALA A 233 2.10 6.65 0.79
N PHE A 234 3.26 6.90 0.19
CA PHE A 234 3.42 7.72 -1.00
C PHE A 234 2.55 7.20 -2.15
N TRP A 235 2.66 5.92 -2.51
CA TRP A 235 1.91 5.35 -3.62
C TRP A 235 0.40 5.35 -3.36
N LEU A 236 -0.04 5.02 -2.14
CA LEU A 236 -1.45 5.08 -1.78
C LEU A 236 -2.00 6.50 -1.83
N THR A 237 -1.22 7.48 -1.36
CA THR A 237 -1.56 8.90 -1.41
C THR A 237 -1.79 9.37 -2.84
N ARG A 238 -0.88 9.00 -3.77
CA ARG A 238 -1.00 9.34 -5.19
C ARG A 238 -2.22 8.72 -5.86
N ILE A 239 -2.65 7.53 -5.41
CA ILE A 239 -3.86 6.87 -5.91
C ILE A 239 -5.13 7.60 -5.45
N LEU A 240 -5.17 8.06 -4.19
CA LEU A 240 -6.37 8.60 -3.55
C LEU A 240 -6.54 10.11 -3.72
N LYS A 241 -5.53 10.93 -3.42
CA LYS A 241 -5.64 12.41 -3.38
C LYS A 241 -6.18 13.08 -4.66
N PRO A 242 -6.02 12.53 -5.88
CA PRO A 242 -6.64 13.12 -7.07
C PRO A 242 -8.19 13.13 -7.06
N TRP A 243 -8.82 12.40 -6.15
CA TRP A 243 -10.27 12.21 -6.10
C TRP A 243 -10.94 13.02 -4.98
N PRO A 244 -12.22 13.41 -5.10
CA PRO A 244 -12.98 13.94 -3.97
C PRO A 244 -13.18 12.87 -2.88
N ILE A 245 -13.39 13.28 -1.63
CA ILE A 245 -13.37 12.38 -0.45
C ILE A 245 -14.30 11.15 -0.58
N VAL A 246 -15.51 11.32 -1.12
CA VAL A 246 -16.46 10.23 -1.42
C VAL A 246 -15.84 9.17 -2.34
N ASN A 247 -15.15 9.61 -3.39
CA ASN A 247 -14.49 8.73 -4.33
C ASN A 247 -13.19 8.14 -3.76
N GLN A 248 -12.51 8.84 -2.84
CA GLN A 248 -11.39 8.29 -2.10
C GLN A 248 -11.83 7.11 -1.23
N ALA A 249 -12.93 7.26 -0.48
CA ALA A 249 -13.51 6.19 0.34
C ALA A 249 -13.91 4.98 -0.52
N ARG A 250 -14.66 5.22 -1.61
CA ARG A 250 -15.02 4.17 -2.58
C ARG A 250 -13.81 3.44 -3.14
N LEU A 251 -12.78 4.18 -3.57
CA LEU A 251 -11.58 3.60 -4.14
C LEU A 251 -10.78 2.81 -3.10
N LEU A 252 -10.66 3.33 -1.88
CA LEU A 252 -9.99 2.66 -0.77
C LEU A 252 -10.70 1.33 -0.46
N TYR A 253 -12.04 1.32 -0.44
CA TYR A 253 -12.83 0.11 -0.28
C TYR A 253 -12.63 -0.88 -1.44
N ILE A 254 -12.61 -0.43 -2.69
CA ILE A 254 -12.33 -1.30 -3.85
C ILE A 254 -10.96 -1.97 -3.71
N ILE A 255 -9.95 -1.22 -3.26
CA ILE A 255 -8.57 -1.72 -3.15
C ILE A 255 -8.40 -2.66 -1.94
N PHE A 256 -8.99 -2.36 -0.79
CA PHE A 256 -8.69 -3.06 0.47
C PHE A 256 -9.87 -3.70 1.18
N GLY A 257 -11.10 -3.37 0.80
CA GLY A 257 -12.31 -3.91 1.41
C GLY A 257 -12.49 -5.42 1.19
N PRO A 258 -13.51 -6.02 1.81
CA PRO A 258 -13.76 -7.45 1.76
C PRO A 258 -13.97 -7.99 0.35
N VAL A 259 -13.49 -9.22 0.13
CA VAL A 259 -13.62 -9.93 -1.14
C VAL A 259 -14.23 -11.31 -0.94
N SER A 260 -14.87 -11.80 -1.98
CA SER A 260 -15.38 -13.16 -2.05
C SER A 260 -14.21 -14.14 -2.13
N SER A 261 -14.28 -15.20 -1.32
CA SER A 261 -13.26 -16.26 -1.29
C SER A 261 -13.23 -17.09 -2.57
N LEU A 262 -14.33 -17.13 -3.32
CA LEU A 262 -14.47 -17.95 -4.54
C LEU A 262 -13.86 -17.28 -5.76
N ASP A 263 -14.08 -15.99 -5.93
CA ASP A 263 -13.81 -15.27 -7.19
C ASP A 263 -13.08 -13.93 -6.98
N GLY A 264 -12.71 -13.59 -5.74
CA GLY A 264 -11.92 -12.40 -5.42
C GLY A 264 -12.60 -11.05 -5.69
N HIS A 265 -13.87 -11.05 -6.10
CA HIS A 265 -14.61 -9.79 -6.34
C HIS A 265 -14.90 -9.08 -5.02
N VAL A 266 -14.99 -7.75 -5.09
CA VAL A 266 -15.33 -6.89 -3.94
C VAL A 266 -16.78 -7.16 -3.52
N VAL A 267 -17.00 -7.43 -2.23
CA VAL A 267 -18.33 -7.77 -1.68
C VAL A 267 -18.84 -6.61 -0.85
N TRP A 268 -19.47 -5.64 -1.53
CA TRP A 268 -20.01 -4.42 -0.92
C TRP A 268 -21.04 -4.70 0.18
N GLN A 269 -21.91 -5.70 -0.03
CA GLN A 269 -22.96 -6.06 0.93
C GLN A 269 -22.43 -6.60 2.26
N LYS A 270 -21.17 -7.06 2.30
CA LYS A 270 -20.60 -7.65 3.51
C LYS A 270 -20.60 -6.68 4.70
N MET A 271 -20.51 -5.38 4.43
CA MET A 271 -20.52 -4.36 5.49
C MET A 271 -21.93 -3.97 5.96
N ILE A 272 -22.97 -4.35 5.21
CA ILE A 272 -24.35 -3.86 5.38
C ILE A 272 -25.27 -4.99 5.89
N GLU A 273 -25.12 -6.21 5.37
CA GLU A 273 -26.07 -7.30 5.63
C GLU A 273 -25.73 -8.12 6.89
N GLY A 274 -24.47 -8.15 7.34
CA GLY A 274 -24.09 -8.93 8.51
C GLY A 274 -22.71 -8.61 9.10
N PRO A 275 -22.36 -9.21 10.24
CA PRO A 275 -21.07 -9.00 10.88
C PRO A 275 -19.94 -9.53 10.00
N THR A 276 -18.95 -8.68 9.73
CA THR A 276 -17.76 -9.01 8.95
C THR A 276 -16.64 -9.50 9.86
N ASP A 277 -15.94 -10.55 9.44
CA ASP A 277 -14.78 -11.10 10.15
C ASP A 277 -13.56 -10.16 10.13
N GLU A 278 -12.72 -10.29 11.15
CA GLU A 278 -11.49 -9.49 11.32
C GLU A 278 -10.57 -9.58 10.09
N SER A 279 -10.39 -10.80 9.55
CA SER A 279 -9.45 -11.07 8.47
C SER A 279 -9.79 -10.29 7.20
N SER A 280 -11.08 -10.10 6.94
CA SER A 280 -11.60 -9.35 5.80
C SER A 280 -11.40 -7.84 5.92
N LEU A 281 -11.35 -7.31 7.16
CA LEU A 281 -11.16 -5.88 7.42
C LEU A 281 -9.71 -5.48 7.64
N LYS A 282 -8.85 -6.44 8.00
CA LYS A 282 -7.43 -6.20 8.32
C LYS A 282 -6.70 -5.36 7.26
N GLY A 283 -6.88 -5.69 5.97
CA GLY A 283 -6.22 -4.96 4.89
C GLY A 283 -6.68 -3.50 4.78
N LEU A 284 -7.97 -3.22 5.05
CA LEU A 284 -8.52 -1.86 5.05
C LEU A 284 -8.03 -1.08 6.28
N ALA A 285 -8.02 -1.70 7.46
CA ALA A 285 -7.50 -1.11 8.68
C ALA A 285 -6.00 -0.77 8.57
N GLU A 286 -5.19 -1.66 7.97
CA GLU A 286 -3.77 -1.42 7.72
C GLU A 286 -3.54 -0.25 6.75
N ALA A 287 -4.39 -0.10 5.74
CA ALA A 287 -4.32 1.03 4.81
C ALA A 287 -4.69 2.35 5.52
N ILE A 288 -5.70 2.37 6.39
CA ILE A 288 -6.07 3.54 7.19
C ILE A 288 -4.92 3.92 8.16
N LYS A 289 -4.31 2.93 8.82
CA LYS A 289 -3.12 3.14 9.65
C LYS A 289 -1.97 3.78 8.89
N LEU A 290 -1.72 3.29 7.68
CA LEU A 290 -0.66 3.79 6.82
C LEU A 290 -0.86 5.28 6.46
N LEU A 291 -2.11 5.71 6.26
CA LEU A 291 -2.44 7.10 5.96
C LEU A 291 -2.41 8.02 7.19
N TYR A 292 -2.69 7.47 8.38
CA TYR A 292 -2.65 8.24 9.64
C TYR A 292 -1.24 8.41 10.20
N ASP A 293 -0.29 7.58 9.77
CA ASP A 293 1.09 7.62 10.25
C ASP A 293 1.78 8.94 9.86
N THR A 294 2.71 9.38 10.69
CA THR A 294 3.40 10.68 10.52
C THR A 294 4.27 10.74 9.26
N GLU A 295 4.62 9.59 8.70
CA GLU A 295 5.32 9.47 7.43
C GLU A 295 4.44 9.88 6.23
N ALA A 296 3.11 9.85 6.35
CA ALA A 296 2.17 10.26 5.32
C ALA A 296 1.97 11.78 5.31
N ARG A 297 3.03 12.53 4.95
CA ARG A 297 3.11 14.01 5.02
C ARG A 297 1.96 14.80 4.39
N GLU A 298 1.21 14.20 3.47
CA GLU A 298 0.07 14.83 2.77
C GLU A 298 -1.29 14.54 3.43
N TRP A 299 -1.32 13.78 4.52
CA TRP A 299 -2.53 13.43 5.24
C TRP A 299 -2.51 14.05 6.64
N THR A 300 -3.57 14.79 6.95
CA THR A 300 -3.83 15.22 8.32
C THR A 300 -4.67 14.16 9.05
N ALA A 301 -4.68 14.22 10.38
CA ALA A 301 -5.59 13.38 11.16
C ALA A 301 -7.05 13.60 10.73
N ASP A 302 -7.45 14.85 10.48
CA ASP A 302 -8.80 15.21 10.03
C ASP A 302 -9.13 14.65 8.64
N ASP A 303 -8.17 14.63 7.71
CA ASP A 303 -8.35 14.00 6.39
C ASP A 303 -8.68 12.51 6.54
N VAL A 304 -7.93 11.81 7.40
CA VAL A 304 -8.12 10.38 7.62
C VAL A 304 -9.42 10.10 8.36
N ILE A 305 -9.77 10.90 9.38
CA ILE A 305 -11.05 10.76 10.08
C ILE A 305 -12.22 11.02 9.14
N SER A 306 -12.14 12.03 8.27
CA SER A 306 -13.16 12.31 7.26
C SER A 306 -13.30 11.15 6.26
N LEU A 307 -12.18 10.53 5.87
CA LEU A 307 -12.19 9.35 5.01
C LEU A 307 -12.85 8.14 5.67
N VAL A 308 -12.62 7.93 6.97
CA VAL A 308 -13.26 6.86 7.74
C VAL A 308 -14.75 7.14 7.94
N ASP A 309 -15.13 8.40 8.19
CA ASP A 309 -16.54 8.81 8.28
C ASP A 309 -17.28 8.53 6.97
N GLU A 310 -16.66 8.88 5.84
CA GLU A 310 -17.22 8.64 4.51
C GLU A 310 -17.28 7.13 4.18
N LEU A 311 -16.29 6.33 4.58
CA LEU A 311 -16.33 4.88 4.42
C LEU A 311 -17.56 4.28 5.11
N SER A 312 -17.92 4.76 6.30
CA SER A 312 -19.03 4.23 7.10
C SER A 312 -20.41 4.35 6.43
N VAL A 313 -20.51 5.14 5.36
CA VAL A 313 -21.76 5.37 4.60
C VAL A 313 -21.67 4.97 3.12
N VAL A 314 -20.57 4.36 2.70
CA VAL A 314 -20.31 4.00 1.30
C VAL A 314 -20.34 2.48 1.10
N PRO A 315 -21.20 1.93 0.22
CA PRO A 315 -22.15 2.62 -0.66
C PRO A 315 -23.49 2.96 0.01
N GLN A 316 -23.71 2.39 1.20
CA GLN A 316 -24.81 2.64 2.12
C GLN A 316 -24.25 2.59 3.54
N GLU A 317 -25.07 2.98 4.53
CA GLU A 317 -24.70 2.91 5.94
C GLU A 317 -24.25 1.50 6.33
N TRP A 318 -23.03 1.41 6.85
CA TRP A 318 -22.48 0.16 7.36
C TRP A 318 -23.08 -0.17 8.71
N LEU A 319 -23.17 -1.46 9.02
CA LEU A 319 -23.52 -1.90 10.35
C LEU A 319 -22.56 -1.32 11.38
N MET A 320 -23.09 -0.81 12.48
CA MET A 320 -22.29 -0.22 13.56
C MET A 320 -21.29 -1.22 14.16
N GLU A 321 -21.62 -2.51 14.18
CA GLU A 321 -20.67 -3.57 14.56
C GLU A 321 -19.45 -3.60 13.64
N ASN A 322 -19.64 -3.44 12.33
CA ASN A 322 -18.55 -3.43 11.35
C ASN A 322 -17.71 -2.15 11.42
N ASN A 323 -18.34 -1.01 11.68
CA ASN A 323 -17.64 0.25 11.98
C ASN A 323 -16.77 0.12 13.24
N ALA A 324 -17.32 -0.42 14.33
CA ALA A 324 -16.61 -0.65 15.57
C ALA A 324 -15.40 -1.57 15.37
N ARG A 325 -15.58 -2.69 14.66
CA ARG A 325 -14.50 -3.63 14.35
C ARG A 325 -13.40 -2.99 13.50
N LEU A 326 -13.75 -2.20 12.47
CA LEU A 326 -12.77 -1.48 11.66
C LEU A 326 -11.95 -0.49 12.49
N LEU A 327 -12.60 0.29 13.38
CA LEU A 327 -11.92 1.27 14.23
C LEU A 327 -10.98 0.60 15.22
N LEU A 328 -11.42 -0.50 15.85
CA LEU A 328 -10.60 -1.30 16.76
C LEU A 328 -9.35 -1.82 16.03
N LEU A 329 -9.52 -2.35 14.82
CA LEU A 329 -8.41 -2.81 13.99
C LEU A 329 -7.51 -1.68 13.49
N SER A 330 -8.04 -0.47 13.30
CA SER A 330 -7.29 0.71 12.86
C SER A 330 -6.39 1.28 13.97
N GLY A 331 -6.61 0.88 15.22
CA GLY A 331 -5.72 1.15 16.35
C GLY A 331 -6.10 2.38 17.17
N ASN A 332 -5.51 2.46 18.37
CA ASN A 332 -5.95 3.34 19.46
C ASN A 332 -6.02 4.82 19.08
N ASN A 333 -5.02 5.34 18.38
CA ASN A 333 -4.97 6.76 18.05
C ASN A 333 -6.08 7.15 17.08
N ILE A 334 -6.31 6.33 16.05
CA ILE A 334 -7.34 6.58 15.04
C ILE A 334 -8.73 6.45 15.66
N CYS A 335 -8.95 5.36 16.42
CA CYS A 335 -10.18 5.15 17.16
C CYS A 335 -10.50 6.31 18.10
N PHE A 336 -9.51 6.75 18.89
CA PHE A 336 -9.69 7.88 19.79
C PHE A 336 -10.01 9.18 19.04
N THR A 337 -9.23 9.53 18.00
CA THR A 337 -9.44 10.77 17.24
C THR A 337 -10.81 10.77 16.53
N PHE A 338 -11.24 9.63 15.99
CA PHE A 338 -12.57 9.46 15.41
C PHE A 338 -13.66 9.73 16.45
N MET A 339 -13.60 9.06 17.60
CA MET A 339 -14.58 9.21 18.68
C MET A 339 -14.56 10.62 19.28
N ALA A 340 -13.38 11.22 19.44
CA ALA A 340 -13.21 12.59 19.91
C ALA A 340 -13.85 13.59 18.93
N SER A 341 -13.69 13.39 17.62
CA SER A 341 -14.37 14.22 16.62
C SER A 341 -15.89 14.14 16.76
N LYS A 342 -16.46 12.95 17.02
CA LYS A 342 -17.92 12.80 17.29
C LYS A 342 -18.34 13.54 18.57
N ALA A 343 -17.54 13.45 19.63
CA ALA A 343 -17.78 14.12 20.91
C ALA A 343 -17.78 15.64 20.76
N VAL A 344 -16.76 16.22 20.10
CA VAL A 344 -16.66 17.67 19.85
C VAL A 344 -17.83 18.19 19.02
N ASN A 345 -18.33 17.39 18.07
CA ASN A 345 -19.49 17.73 17.25
C ASN A 345 -20.84 17.50 17.95
N GLY A 346 -20.87 17.18 19.25
CA GLY A 346 -22.10 16.98 20.02
C GLY A 346 -22.90 15.73 19.65
N ARG A 347 -22.30 14.77 18.93
CA ARG A 347 -22.97 13.55 18.45
C ARG A 347 -23.00 12.45 19.53
N ALA A 348 -23.53 12.78 20.71
CA ALA A 348 -23.49 11.92 21.90
C ALA A 348 -24.20 10.57 21.70
N VAL A 349 -25.35 10.55 21.03
CA VAL A 349 -26.13 9.32 20.77
C VAL A 349 -25.40 8.38 19.81
N GLU A 350 -24.82 8.91 18.74
CA GLU A 350 -24.03 8.12 17.78
C GLU A 350 -22.77 7.54 18.46
N LEU A 351 -22.10 8.35 19.27
CA LEU A 351 -20.94 7.91 20.04
C LEU A 351 -21.30 6.84 21.08
N ALA A 352 -22.44 6.97 21.76
CA ALA A 352 -22.94 5.99 22.71
C ALA A 352 -23.18 4.63 22.02
N ARG A 353 -23.87 4.64 20.88
CA ARG A 353 -24.05 3.46 20.02
C ARG A 353 -22.71 2.83 19.66
N LEU A 354 -21.76 3.64 19.21
CA LEU A 354 -20.43 3.13 18.83
C LEU A 354 -19.72 2.43 20.00
N VAL A 355 -19.78 2.99 21.23
CA VAL A 355 -19.17 2.36 22.42
C VAL A 355 -19.84 1.03 22.76
N VAL A 356 -21.18 0.94 22.69
CA VAL A 356 -21.90 -0.32 22.91
C VAL A 356 -21.47 -1.38 21.89
N PHE A 357 -21.38 -1.02 20.61
CA PHE A 357 -20.91 -1.94 19.57
C PHE A 357 -19.43 -2.29 19.70
N MET A 358 -18.57 -1.38 20.19
CA MET A 358 -17.18 -1.71 20.53
C MET A 358 -17.12 -2.72 21.67
N ALA A 359 -17.93 -2.57 22.72
CA ALA A 359 -18.04 -3.56 23.78
C ALA A 359 -18.52 -4.91 23.19
N LEU A 360 -19.58 -4.91 22.38
CA LEU A 360 -20.08 -6.14 21.73
C LEU A 360 -18.99 -6.84 20.90
N VAL A 361 -18.26 -6.10 20.07
CA VAL A 361 -17.15 -6.64 19.26
C VAL A 361 -16.04 -7.18 20.17
N CYS A 362 -15.72 -6.50 21.27
CA CYS A 362 -14.73 -7.01 22.21
C CYS A 362 -15.17 -8.33 22.86
N GLU A 363 -16.45 -8.51 23.16
CA GLU A 363 -16.97 -9.75 23.72
C GLU A 363 -16.92 -10.87 22.68
N LYS A 364 -17.40 -10.61 21.47
CA LYS A 364 -17.46 -11.60 20.38
C LYS A 364 -16.07 -12.05 19.91
N ASP A 365 -15.16 -11.10 19.74
CA ASP A 365 -13.82 -11.34 19.18
C ASP A 365 -12.76 -11.54 20.29
N LEU A 366 -13.18 -11.63 21.56
CA LEU A 366 -12.33 -11.88 22.74
C LEU A 366 -11.23 -10.82 22.97
N TYR A 367 -11.53 -9.55 22.67
CA TYR A 367 -10.69 -8.42 23.04
C TYR A 367 -10.92 -7.96 24.49
N CYS A 368 -9.97 -7.21 25.03
CA CYS A 368 -10.01 -6.74 26.41
C CYS A 368 -11.05 -5.63 26.64
N MET A 369 -12.04 -5.85 27.51
CA MET A 369 -13.07 -4.86 27.86
C MET A 369 -12.52 -3.60 28.56
N ASP A 370 -11.46 -3.75 29.36
CA ASP A 370 -10.77 -2.64 30.01
C ASP A 370 -10.30 -1.60 28.98
N TRP A 371 -9.97 -2.03 27.76
CA TRP A 371 -9.64 -1.11 26.67
C TRP A 371 -10.81 -0.21 26.28
N VAL A 372 -12.02 -0.77 26.12
CA VAL A 372 -13.22 -0.01 25.73
C VAL A 372 -13.56 1.02 26.81
N VAL A 373 -13.51 0.61 28.08
CA VAL A 373 -13.79 1.51 29.20
C VAL A 373 -12.75 2.63 29.30
N LYS A 374 -11.45 2.31 29.14
CA LYS A 374 -10.39 3.33 29.08
C LYS A 374 -10.55 4.27 27.89
N MET A 375 -10.98 3.76 26.73
CA MET A 375 -11.25 4.58 25.55
C MET A 375 -12.41 5.54 25.81
N MET A 376 -13.53 5.03 26.33
CA MET A 376 -14.68 5.83 26.76
C MET A 376 -14.24 6.91 27.76
N GLN A 377 -13.47 6.57 28.79
CA GLN A 377 -12.96 7.54 29.77
C GLN A 377 -12.11 8.65 29.13
N LYS A 378 -11.27 8.32 28.15
CA LYS A 378 -10.49 9.32 27.41
C LYS A 378 -11.42 10.25 26.62
N VAL A 379 -12.43 9.70 25.95
CA VAL A 379 -13.40 10.49 25.17
C VAL A 379 -14.28 11.36 26.09
N CYS A 380 -14.66 10.86 27.27
CA CYS A 380 -15.38 11.64 28.27
C CYS A 380 -14.64 12.92 28.68
N ARG A 381 -13.30 12.91 28.67
CA ARG A 381 -12.47 14.09 28.98
C ARG A 381 -12.47 15.13 27.87
N VAL A 382 -12.88 14.78 26.65
CA VAL A 382 -12.95 15.68 25.49
C VAL A 382 -14.16 16.61 25.58
N PHE A 383 -15.27 16.16 26.18
CA PHE A 383 -16.43 17.02 26.41
C PHE A 383 -16.08 18.21 27.29
N SER A 384 -16.56 19.37 26.89
CA SER A 384 -16.17 20.65 27.49
C SER A 384 -16.96 20.92 28.76
N THR A 385 -18.22 20.49 28.81
CA THR A 385 -19.11 20.73 29.96
C THR A 385 -19.44 19.45 30.74
N PRO A 386 -19.65 19.54 32.07
CA PRO A 386 -20.14 18.39 32.86
C PRO A 386 -21.50 17.87 32.37
N TRP A 387 -22.35 18.76 31.86
CA TRP A 387 -23.64 18.40 31.30
C TRP A 387 -23.51 17.51 30.05
N GLU A 388 -22.64 17.87 29.09
CA GLU A 388 -22.36 17.03 27.92
C GLU A 388 -21.86 15.63 28.31
N ARG A 389 -20.99 15.55 29.33
CA ARG A 389 -20.48 14.27 29.85
C ARG A 389 -21.59 13.42 30.41
N ASN A 390 -22.43 14.01 31.27
CA ASN A 390 -23.55 13.30 31.87
C ASN A 390 -24.58 12.86 30.83
N ASN A 391 -24.86 13.72 29.84
CA ASN A 391 -25.73 13.39 28.71
C ASN A 391 -25.17 12.20 27.91
N PHE A 392 -23.87 12.19 27.59
CA PHE A 392 -23.23 11.07 26.91
C PHE A 392 -23.33 9.76 27.70
N LEU A 393 -23.01 9.78 29.00
CA LEU A 393 -23.11 8.60 29.86
C LEU A 393 -24.56 8.10 29.97
N GLN A 394 -25.53 8.99 30.07
CA GLN A 394 -26.94 8.62 30.06
C GLN A 394 -27.36 8.01 28.72
N CYS A 395 -26.92 8.58 27.59
CA CYS A 395 -27.13 8.00 26.27
C CYS A 395 -26.53 6.60 26.16
N LEU A 396 -25.36 6.36 26.76
CA LEU A 396 -24.71 5.05 26.76
C LEU A 396 -25.54 3.99 27.47
N GLU A 397 -25.97 4.26 28.71
CA GLU A 397 -26.82 3.35 29.49
C GLU A 397 -28.15 3.08 28.78
N ASN A 398 -28.79 4.15 28.30
CA ASN A 398 -30.00 4.03 27.53
C ASN A 398 -29.77 3.16 26.29
N THR A 399 -28.64 3.31 25.60
CA THR A 399 -28.37 2.53 24.38
C THR A 399 -28.20 1.04 24.67
N PHE A 400 -27.49 0.66 25.74
CA PHE A 400 -27.45 -0.74 26.20
C PHE A 400 -28.85 -1.28 26.47
N ALA A 401 -29.66 -0.54 27.24
CA ALA A 401 -31.02 -0.95 27.59
C ALA A 401 -31.91 -1.14 26.36
N HIS A 402 -31.93 -0.17 25.43
CA HIS A 402 -32.73 -0.26 24.21
C HIS A 402 -32.29 -1.46 23.34
N MET A 403 -30.99 -1.62 23.09
CA MET A 403 -30.49 -2.72 22.26
C MET A 403 -30.79 -4.10 22.86
N LEU A 404 -30.72 -4.24 24.19
CA LEU A 404 -31.08 -5.48 24.87
C LEU A 404 -32.56 -5.78 24.77
N MET A 405 -33.41 -4.77 24.94
CA MET A 405 -34.86 -4.94 24.80
C MET A 405 -35.24 -5.27 23.36
N ASP A 406 -34.63 -4.63 22.37
CA ASP A 406 -34.86 -4.91 20.95
C ASP A 406 -34.46 -6.35 20.60
N MET A 407 -33.29 -6.81 21.06
CA MET A 407 -32.85 -8.19 20.83
C MET A 407 -33.69 -9.23 21.60
N LEU A 408 -34.10 -8.92 22.83
CA LEU A 408 -35.00 -9.78 23.60
C LEU A 408 -36.36 -9.92 22.90
N GLN A 409 -36.92 -8.82 22.39
CA GLN A 409 -38.16 -8.85 21.61
C GLN A 409 -38.00 -9.68 20.34
N ALA A 410 -36.88 -9.55 19.63
CA ALA A 410 -36.60 -10.35 18.44
C ALA A 410 -36.53 -11.85 18.75
N VAL A 411 -35.88 -12.25 19.86
CA VAL A 411 -35.84 -13.64 20.33
C VAL A 411 -37.24 -14.16 20.69
N LEU A 412 -38.04 -13.35 21.39
CA LEU A 412 -39.39 -13.73 21.81
C LEU A 412 -40.39 -13.82 20.65
N ALA A 413 -40.15 -13.10 19.55
CA ALA A 413 -41.04 -13.06 18.40
C ALA A 413 -41.04 -14.34 17.54
N GLY A 414 -40.02 -15.22 17.66
CA GLY A 414 -40.00 -16.59 17.13
C GLY A 414 -40.07 -16.71 15.60
N GLY A 415 -38.99 -17.19 14.98
CA GLY A 415 -38.92 -17.49 13.54
C GLY A 415 -38.02 -18.70 13.33
N HIS A 416 -38.64 -19.85 13.00
CA HIS A 416 -38.13 -21.22 13.11
C HIS A 416 -36.72 -21.55 12.53
N ASP A 417 -36.03 -20.64 11.85
CA ASP A 417 -34.67 -20.86 11.29
C ASP A 417 -33.61 -19.80 11.73
N GLU A 418 -33.98 -18.70 12.41
CA GLU A 418 -33.06 -17.62 12.86
C GLU A 418 -32.88 -17.52 14.39
N GLU A 419 -33.53 -18.40 15.15
CA GLU A 419 -33.57 -18.35 16.63
C GLU A 419 -32.19 -18.51 17.29
N ASP A 420 -31.35 -19.41 16.78
CA ASP A 420 -30.04 -19.71 17.37
C ASP A 420 -29.07 -18.53 17.30
N ASN A 421 -29.02 -17.84 16.15
CA ASN A 421 -28.12 -16.69 15.96
C ASN A 421 -28.62 -15.47 16.74
N THR A 422 -29.93 -15.27 16.81
CA THR A 422 -30.53 -14.14 17.53
C THR A 422 -30.33 -14.30 19.04
N PHE A 423 -30.52 -15.51 19.57
CA PHE A 423 -30.25 -15.82 20.98
C PHE A 423 -28.76 -15.67 21.31
N LEU A 424 -27.87 -16.14 20.44
CA LEU A 424 -26.42 -15.99 20.64
C LEU A 424 -25.99 -14.51 20.64
N ASN A 425 -26.57 -13.68 19.76
CA ASN A 425 -26.31 -12.24 19.76
C ASN A 425 -26.79 -11.57 21.05
N LEU A 426 -27.98 -11.94 21.55
CA LEU A 426 -28.48 -11.47 22.84
C LEU A 426 -27.53 -11.88 23.99
N PHE A 427 -27.09 -13.13 24.02
CA PHE A 427 -26.12 -13.63 24.99
C PHE A 427 -24.82 -12.80 24.99
N HIS A 428 -24.25 -12.54 23.81
CA HIS A 428 -23.06 -11.70 23.70
C HIS A 428 -23.30 -10.27 24.15
N LEU A 429 -24.47 -9.68 23.88
CA LEU A 429 -24.76 -8.32 24.31
C LEU A 429 -24.93 -8.22 25.83
N VAL A 430 -25.59 -9.19 26.46
CA VAL A 430 -25.72 -9.26 27.93
C VAL A 430 -24.34 -9.38 28.58
N ASN A 431 -23.48 -10.26 28.07
CA ASN A 431 -22.12 -10.41 28.59
C ASN A 431 -21.27 -9.16 28.34
N ALA A 432 -21.37 -8.55 27.16
CA ALA A 432 -20.68 -7.30 26.87
C ALA A 432 -21.09 -6.19 27.85
N GLN A 433 -22.39 -6.04 28.14
CA GLN A 433 -22.87 -5.10 29.16
C GLN A 433 -22.29 -5.43 30.54
N ALA A 434 -22.41 -6.69 31.00
CA ALA A 434 -21.95 -7.10 32.32
C ALA A 434 -20.43 -6.88 32.49
N ASN A 435 -19.63 -7.28 31.51
CA ASN A 435 -18.18 -7.12 31.53
C ASN A 435 -17.77 -5.64 31.44
N PHE A 436 -18.46 -4.85 30.62
CA PHE A 436 -18.23 -3.40 30.54
C PHE A 436 -18.47 -2.70 31.89
N HIS A 437 -19.60 -2.99 32.55
CA HIS A 437 -19.92 -2.42 33.87
C HIS A 437 -19.00 -2.92 34.97
N LYS A 438 -18.60 -4.19 34.92
CA LYS A 438 -17.59 -4.76 35.84
C LYS A 438 -16.27 -3.97 35.77
N GLU A 439 -15.80 -3.65 34.57
CA GLU A 439 -14.57 -2.84 34.40
C GLU A 439 -14.77 -1.38 34.88
N ILE A 440 -15.94 -0.78 34.68
CA ILE A 440 -16.28 0.52 35.27
C ILE A 440 -16.21 0.47 36.80
N LEU A 441 -16.81 -0.56 37.43
CA LEU A 441 -16.77 -0.75 38.88
C LEU A 441 -15.33 -0.90 39.38
N PHE A 442 -14.50 -1.70 38.70
CA PHE A 442 -13.08 -1.81 39.07
C PHE A 442 -12.35 -0.49 38.99
N LEU A 443 -12.62 0.33 37.96
CA LEU A 443 -12.00 1.64 37.83
C LEU A 443 -12.46 2.60 38.93
N ALA A 444 -13.76 2.61 39.25
CA ALA A 444 -14.31 3.41 40.35
C ALA A 444 -13.65 3.04 41.69
N MET A 445 -13.59 1.74 42.01
CA MET A 445 -12.99 1.22 43.25
C MET A 445 -11.48 1.46 43.34
N ARG A 446 -10.76 1.47 42.21
CA ARG A 446 -9.31 1.79 42.16
C ARG A 446 -9.03 3.29 42.23
N SER A 447 -9.98 4.13 41.83
CA SER A 447 -9.84 5.59 41.85
C SER A 447 -10.16 6.22 43.20
N SER A 448 -10.69 5.44 44.16
CA SER A 448 -10.72 5.81 45.57
C SER A 448 -9.30 5.75 46.14
N PRO A 449 -8.67 6.88 46.52
CA PRO A 449 -7.44 6.81 47.29
C PRO A 449 -7.78 6.15 48.64
N ASN A 450 -6.88 5.30 49.13
CA ASN A 450 -6.83 4.95 50.54
C ASN A 450 -6.96 6.25 51.35
N THR A 451 -8.10 6.42 52.01
CA THR A 451 -8.30 7.39 53.09
C THR A 451 -7.28 7.19 54.18
#